data_AF-A0A919C583-F1
#
_entry.id   AF-A0A919C583-F1
#
_cell.length_a   1.000
_cell.length_b   1.000
_cell.length_c   1.000
_cell.angle_alpha   90.00
_cell.angle_beta   90.00
_cell.angle_gamma   90.00
#
_symmetry.space_group_name_H-M   'P 1'
#
loop_
_entity.id
_entity.type
_entity.pdbx_description
1 polymer ?
#
loop_
_entity_poly.entity_id
_entity_poly.type
_entity_poly.pdbx_seq_one_letter_code
_entity_poly.pdbx_strand_id
1 'polypeptide(L)'
;MAAVPAAYAPECLSACELAFHCRDRARAADAVTRLGRPLRAELGGLATVGEVLAAARGESGDPDDPAVAALRRAAALRAEALAAAAEVTACP
;
A
#
# COMPACT_ATOMS: atom_id res chain seq x y z
N MET A 1 -13.92 -28.39 -0.39
CA MET A 1 -14.59 -27.15 -0.83
C MET A 1 -13.71 -25.99 -0.39
N ALA A 2 -13.06 -25.28 -1.31
CA ALA A 2 -12.18 -24.18 -0.96
C ALA A 2 -13.02 -22.94 -0.60
N ALA A 3 -12.68 -22.24 0.48
CA ALA A 3 -13.29 -20.96 0.81
C ALA A 3 -12.98 -19.96 -0.31
N VAL A 4 -13.96 -19.12 -0.67
CA VAL A 4 -13.76 -18.05 -1.64
C VAL A 4 -12.73 -17.06 -1.09
N PRO A 5 -11.66 -16.74 -1.83
CA PRO A 5 -10.67 -15.78 -1.37
C PRO A 5 -11.31 -14.41 -1.15
N ALA A 6 -10.96 -13.75 -0.05
CA ALA A 6 -11.48 -12.44 0.29
C ALA A 6 -10.95 -11.39 -0.70
N ALA A 7 -11.77 -11.05 -1.70
CA ALA A 7 -11.48 -10.03 -2.69
C ALA A 7 -12.20 -8.73 -2.34
N TYR A 8 -11.82 -8.10 -1.22
CA TYR A 8 -12.38 -6.80 -0.84
C TYR A 8 -11.97 -5.71 -1.84
N ALA A 9 -12.93 -4.87 -2.22
CA ALA A 9 -12.71 -3.59 -2.89
C ALA A 9 -13.49 -2.49 -2.13
N PRO A 10 -13.04 -1.21 -2.15
CA PRO A 10 -13.71 -0.13 -1.42
C PRO A 10 -15.20 0.03 -1.75
N GLU A 11 -15.58 -0.18 -3.00
CA GLU A 11 -16.98 -0.14 -3.47
C GLU A 11 -17.87 -1.21 -2.81
N CYS A 12 -17.31 -2.26 -2.21
CA CYS A 12 -18.09 -3.27 -1.51
C CYS A 12 -18.79 -2.74 -0.26
N LEU A 13 -18.29 -1.67 0.38
CA LEU A 13 -18.86 -1.12 1.62
C LEU A 13 -20.33 -0.69 1.49
N SER A 14 -20.76 -0.29 0.30
CA SER A 14 -22.14 0.11 0.02
C SER A 14 -22.99 -0.98 -0.63
N ALA A 15 -22.39 -2.13 -0.99
CA ALA A 15 -23.02 -3.11 -1.87
C ALA A 15 -22.95 -4.56 -1.39
N CYS A 16 -22.23 -4.86 -0.31
CA CYS A 16 -22.02 -6.24 0.16
C CYS A 16 -22.07 -6.35 1.68
N GLU A 17 -22.91 -7.25 2.20
CA GLU A 17 -23.03 -7.53 3.64
C GLU A 17 -21.76 -8.12 4.26
N LEU A 18 -20.89 -8.73 3.45
CA LEU A 18 -19.60 -9.27 3.89
C LEU A 18 -18.45 -8.26 3.82
N ALA A 19 -18.69 -7.00 3.43
CA ALA A 19 -17.62 -6.04 3.17
C ALA A 19 -16.67 -5.84 4.36
N PHE A 20 -17.20 -5.77 5.59
CA PHE A 20 -16.39 -5.66 6.80
C PHE A 20 -15.53 -6.91 7.04
N HIS A 21 -16.09 -8.10 6.85
CA HIS A 21 -15.37 -9.37 6.98
C HIS A 21 -14.22 -9.44 5.97
N CYS A 22 -14.51 -9.20 4.69
CA CYS A 22 -13.49 -9.25 3.64
C CYS A 22 -12.42 -8.16 3.82
N ARG A 23 -12.80 -6.97 4.31
CA ARG A 23 -11.86 -5.90 4.65
C ARG A 23 -10.92 -6.30 5.78
N ASP A 24 -11.45 -6.95 6.81
CA ASP A 24 -10.64 -7.43 7.94
C ASP A 24 -9.67 -8.54 7.50
N ARG A 25 -10.14 -9.49 6.70
CA ARG A 25 -9.26 -10.52 6.11
C ARG A 25 -8.18 -9.93 5.21
N ALA A 26 -8.52 -8.97 4.36
CA ALA A 26 -7.53 -8.28 3.51
C ALA A 26 -6.52 -7.49 4.37
N ARG A 27 -6.93 -6.96 5.52
CA ARG A 27 -6.02 -6.34 6.49
C ARG A 27 -5.08 -7.34 7.13
N ALA A 28 -5.59 -8.46 7.61
CA ALA A 28 -4.79 -9.53 8.21
C ALA A 28 -3.79 -10.14 7.22
N ALA A 29 -4.15 -10.22 5.94
CA ALA A 29 -3.27 -10.68 4.86
C ALA A 29 -2.31 -9.60 4.33
N ASP A 30 -2.35 -8.40 4.91
CA ASP A 30 -1.59 -7.23 4.47
C ASP A 30 -1.77 -6.88 2.98
N ALA A 31 -2.90 -7.26 2.40
CA ALA A 31 -3.13 -7.18 0.96
C ALA A 31 -3.39 -5.73 0.51
N VAL A 32 -2.69 -5.30 -0.55
CA VAL A 32 -2.87 -3.97 -1.15
C VAL A 32 -4.24 -3.82 -1.84
N THR A 33 -4.95 -4.92 -2.05
CA THR A 33 -6.29 -4.92 -2.65
C THR A 33 -7.28 -4.05 -1.88
N ARG A 34 -7.08 -3.91 -0.56
CA ARG A 34 -7.86 -3.04 0.32
C ARG A 34 -7.76 -1.56 0.01
N LEU A 35 -6.73 -1.15 -0.74
CA LEU A 35 -6.47 0.22 -1.15
C LEU A 35 -7.22 0.60 -2.45
N GLY A 36 -7.86 -0.38 -3.10
CA GLY A 36 -8.70 -0.16 -4.27
C GLY A 36 -8.03 -0.44 -5.61
N ARG A 37 -8.86 -0.53 -6.65
CA ARG A 37 -8.44 -0.88 -8.01
C ARG A 37 -7.38 0.04 -8.61
N PRO A 38 -7.46 1.38 -8.48
CA PRO A 38 -6.45 2.27 -9.05
C PRO A 38 -5.05 1.97 -8.49
N LEU A 39 -4.94 1.80 -7.17
CA LEU A 39 -3.64 1.54 -6.55
C LEU A 39 -3.07 0.17 -6.93
N ARG A 40 -3.93 -0.86 -7.06
CA ARG A 40 -3.50 -2.18 -7.54
C ARG A 40 -2.92 -2.14 -8.96
N ALA A 41 -3.45 -1.27 -9.82
CA ALA A 41 -2.94 -1.12 -11.19
C ALA A 41 -1.54 -0.49 -11.18
N GLU A 42 -1.35 0.55 -10.37
CA GLU A 42 -0.06 1.25 -10.25
C GLU A 42 1.03 0.42 -9.56
N LEU A 43 0.67 -0.41 -8.58
CA LEU A 43 1.63 -1.23 -7.82
C LEU A 43 2.12 -2.48 -8.57
N GLY A 44 1.54 -2.78 -9.73
CA GLY A 44 1.93 -3.90 -10.56
C GLY A 44 1.90 -5.24 -9.81
N GLY A 45 3.05 -5.90 -9.70
CA GLY A 45 3.20 -7.21 -9.06
C GLY A 45 3.25 -7.19 -7.52
N LEU A 46 3.33 -6.01 -6.88
CA LEU A 46 3.43 -5.89 -5.43
C LEU A 46 2.05 -6.16 -4.79
N ALA A 47 1.93 -7.25 -4.03
CA ALA A 47 0.64 -7.75 -3.54
C ALA A 47 0.37 -7.38 -2.07
N THR A 48 1.43 -7.10 -1.30
CA THR A 48 1.36 -6.78 0.12
C THR A 48 1.91 -5.40 0.45
N VAL A 49 1.44 -4.78 1.53
CA VAL A 49 1.99 -3.49 1.99
C VAL A 49 3.45 -3.67 2.41
N GLY A 50 3.81 -4.82 2.99
CA GLY A 50 5.19 -5.19 3.29
C GLY A 50 6.12 -5.12 2.08
N GLU A 51 5.74 -5.75 0.96
CA GLU A 51 6.51 -5.70 -0.29
C GLU A 51 6.64 -4.27 -0.83
N VAL A 52 5.56 -3.50 -0.79
CA VAL A 52 5.57 -2.09 -1.22
C VAL A 52 6.55 -1.26 -0.37
N LEU A 53 6.54 -1.46 0.95
CA LEU A 53 7.42 -0.74 1.86
C LEU A 53 8.89 -1.19 1.71
N ALA A 54 9.15 -2.47 1.50
CA ALA A 54 10.49 -2.99 1.24
C ALA A 54 11.04 -2.44 -0.09
N ALA A 55 10.21 -2.38 -1.13
CA ALA A 55 10.57 -1.75 -2.41
C ALA A 55 10.88 -0.26 -2.24
N ALA A 56 10.07 0.46 -1.48
CA ALA A 56 10.26 1.87 -1.19
C ALA A 56 11.56 2.15 -0.41
N ARG A 57 11.96 1.25 0.50
CA ARG A 57 13.25 1.33 1.23
C ARG A 57 14.45 0.86 0.43
N GLY A 58 14.25 0.29 -0.76
CA GLY A 58 15.32 -0.28 -1.58
C GLY A 58 15.82 -1.63 -1.07
N GLU A 59 15.07 -2.30 -0.20
CA GLU A 59 15.40 -3.64 0.34
C GLU A 59 15.01 -4.75 -0.65
N SER A 60 14.07 -4.47 -1.56
CA SER A 60 13.59 -5.37 -2.59
C SER A 60 13.12 -4.59 -3.84
N GLY A 61 12.60 -5.32 -4.82
CA GLY A 61 12.01 -4.76 -6.03
C GLY A 61 13.03 -4.51 -7.15
N ASP A 62 12.60 -4.79 -8.37
CA ASP A 62 13.39 -4.55 -9.57
C ASP A 62 13.66 -3.04 -9.75
N PRO A 63 14.93 -2.60 -9.85
CA PRO A 63 15.25 -1.20 -10.13
C PRO A 63 14.66 -0.66 -11.43
N ASP A 64 14.40 -1.53 -12.41
CA ASP A 64 13.82 -1.15 -13.71
C ASP A 64 12.28 -1.13 -13.68
N ASP A 65 11.65 -1.58 -12.58
CA ASP A 65 10.20 -1.48 -12.41
C ASP A 65 9.78 -0.03 -12.10
N PRO A 66 8.91 0.58 -12.94
CA PRO A 66 8.47 1.96 -12.74
C PRO A 66 7.74 2.17 -11.40
N ALA A 67 7.02 1.17 -10.88
CA ALA A 67 6.35 1.25 -9.59
C ALA A 67 7.38 1.32 -8.45
N VAL A 68 8.44 0.51 -8.53
CA VAL A 68 9.54 0.53 -7.56
C VAL A 68 10.27 1.88 -7.60
N ALA A 69 10.55 2.40 -8.79
CA ALA A 69 11.17 3.72 -8.95
C ALA A 69 10.30 4.85 -8.35
N ALA A 70 8.98 4.81 -8.58
CA ALA A 70 8.04 5.76 -8.00
C ALA A 70 7.97 5.65 -6.47
N LEU A 71 7.96 4.44 -5.91
CA LEU A 71 7.95 4.20 -4.47
C LEU A 71 9.22 4.72 -3.78
N ARG A 72 10.39 4.49 -4.36
CA ARG A 72 11.67 5.02 -3.85
C ARG A 72 11.68 6.55 -3.86
N ARG A 73 11.20 7.16 -4.94
CA ARG A 73 11.04 8.62 -5.02
C ARG A 73 10.08 9.14 -3.94
N ALA A 74 8.94 8.50 -3.76
CA ALA A 74 7.98 8.88 -2.73
C ALA A 74 8.55 8.75 -1.31
N ALA A 75 9.36 7.72 -1.05
CA ALA A 75 10.05 7.54 0.23
C ALA A 75 11.06 8.67 0.50
N ALA A 76 11.84 9.08 -0.50
CA ALA A 76 12.76 10.20 -0.38
C ALA A 76 12.03 11.52 -0.06
N LEU A 77 10.98 11.85 -0.83
CA LEU A 77 10.16 13.05 -0.60
C LEU A 77 9.50 13.05 0.78
N ARG A 78 9.04 11.89 1.25
CA ARG A 78 8.49 11.74 2.60
C ARG A 78 9.56 12.02 3.67
N ALA A 79 10.77 11.51 3.49
CA ALA A 79 11.86 11.73 4.45
C ALA A 79 12.24 13.22 4.52
N GLU A 80 12.34 13.89 3.37
CA GLU A 80 12.58 15.34 3.28
C GLU A 80 11.48 16.14 4.00
N ALA A 81 10.21 15.82 3.75
CA ALA A 81 9.09 16.49 4.40
C ALA A 81 9.07 16.28 5.93
N LEU A 82 9.41 15.08 6.40
CA LEU A 82 9.49 14.79 7.83
C LEU A 82 10.65 15.52 8.51
N ALA A 83 11.80 15.65 7.84
CA ALA A 83 12.93 16.43 8.34
C ALA A 83 12.57 17.91 8.47
N ALA A 84 11.96 18.49 7.45
CA ALA A 84 11.48 19.88 7.49
C ALA A 84 10.42 20.11 8.58
N ALA A 85 9.48 19.18 8.75
CA ALA A 85 8.46 19.29 9.81
C ALA A 85 9.07 19.20 11.22
N ALA A 86 10.10 18.38 11.41
CA ALA A 86 10.82 18.29 12.67
C ALA A 86 11.56 19.60 12.98
N GLU A 87 12.19 20.22 11.98
CA GLU A 87 12.86 21.52 12.11
C GLU A 87 11.88 22.64 12.48
N VAL A 88 10.71 22.68 11.83
CA VAL A 88 9.63 23.63 12.18
C VAL A 88 9.13 23.42 13.61
N THR A 89 8.96 22.17 14.04
CA THR A 89 8.49 21.84 15.40
C THR A 89 9.54 22.15 16.47
N ALA A 90 10.83 22.13 16.10
CA ALA A 90 11.95 22.44 16.99
C ALA A 90 12.23 23.94 17.12
N CYS A 91 11.61 24.78 16.30
CA CYS A 91 11.67 26.23 16.43
C CYS A 91 10.82 26.68 17.64
N PRO A 92 11.42 27.26 18.69
CA PRO A 92 10.71 27.65 19.92
C PRO A 92 9.77 28.85 19.74
#